data_AF-A0A9W6T2P9-F1
#
_entry.id   AF-A0A9W6T2P9-F1
#
_cell.length_a   1.000
_cell.length_b   1.000
_cell.length_c   1.000
_cell.angle_alpha   90.00
_cell.angle_beta   90.00
_cell.angle_gamma   90.00
#
_symmetry.space_group_name_H-M   'P 1'
#
loop_
_entity.id
_entity.type
_entity.pdbx_description
1 polymer ?
#
loop_
_entity_poly.entity_id
_entity_poly.type
_entity_poly.pdbx_seq_one_letter_code
_entity_poly.pdbx_strand_id
1 'polypeptide(L)'
;MSSPTPTSASANEASIEASIETPSTPKLSASNTPTPIASPKSDITSNGLNSPLASTDSIINNSTIDEKLSIDSSNTTATTTGTATTTTGPLTTTNSFEKALNDWTIIDLPNLQKELDLNGLEIQDFTKKSLISKKELATKTKQFKKLEKDEKLNQINPLLKLYQNEIDSLTKKNKNIENIFFKIYRLIAEAPDPKPLLKISLNAVTSIDEFEKINEEKEELENKLLNYLDYDQLKIQIEKLKNDSKIELKNQLNLKENEFQSLINEKILNWEKEKSDYKDKISKMTNQIEELKINEQVIKLKLKKQLNTLDRIDYDHDDDDNELINDKDIEGKTTEILDLNETDKSNLKLNTSKNLEIDILKKDIDSYKSRINNLESRNENLIKELTVSKSNIEINKINNENNEKIKVLENENLILLGRLNNERKNFDNSIKKNNKKIDSLNMEINSLNNEIKHLKKRYNETIDYDEIKKELEIIKEIEFGELNMNDNDEDENTKDNKKSIIKKLSSSSRTTKKII
;
A
#
# COMPACT_ATOMS: atom_id res chain seq x y z
N MET A 1 -14.47 56.68 -1.92
CA MET A 1 -14.52 55.34 -1.31
C MET A 1 -13.12 54.75 -1.37
N SER A 2 -12.65 54.32 -0.22
CA SER A 2 -11.25 54.17 0.15
C SER A 2 -10.53 53.04 -0.56
N SER A 3 -9.28 53.30 -0.93
CA SER A 3 -8.23 52.30 -1.12
C SER A 3 -7.82 51.68 0.22
N PRO A 4 -7.28 50.45 0.20
CA PRO A 4 -6.26 50.09 1.17
C PRO A 4 -4.99 49.56 0.49
N THR A 5 -3.87 50.13 0.95
CA THR A 5 -2.49 49.67 0.83
C THR A 5 -2.25 48.35 1.58
N PRO A 6 -1.31 47.49 1.13
CA PRO A 6 -0.72 46.48 1.99
C PRO A 6 0.62 46.95 2.57
N THR A 7 0.77 46.62 3.85
CA THR A 7 1.82 46.96 4.79
C THR A 7 3.11 46.19 4.54
N SER A 8 4.22 46.88 4.70
CA SER A 8 5.61 46.42 4.79
C SER A 8 5.88 45.51 5.99
N ALA A 9 6.58 44.40 5.81
CA ALA A 9 7.24 43.66 6.89
C ALA A 9 8.55 43.00 6.43
N SER A 10 9.65 43.70 6.75
CA SER A 10 10.97 43.25 7.21
C SER A 10 11.52 41.90 6.71
N ALA A 11 12.50 41.98 5.82
CA ALA A 11 13.50 40.93 5.58
C ALA A 11 14.56 40.98 6.69
N ASN A 12 14.84 39.84 7.33
CA ASN A 12 16.04 39.63 8.13
C ASN A 12 17.07 38.92 7.24
N GLU A 13 18.13 39.66 6.88
CA GLU A 13 19.37 39.10 6.35
C GLU A 13 20.15 38.43 7.49
N ALA A 14 20.50 37.16 7.30
CA ALA A 14 21.55 36.50 8.05
C ALA A 14 22.48 35.78 7.06
N SER A 15 23.56 36.47 6.71
CA SER A 15 24.74 35.91 6.05
C SER A 15 25.46 34.97 7.00
N ILE A 16 25.66 33.69 6.61
CA ILE A 16 26.83 32.91 7.06
C ILE A 16 27.41 32.13 5.88
N GLU A 17 28.73 32.16 5.87
CA GLU A 17 29.71 31.89 4.83
C GLU A 17 29.78 30.47 4.26
N ALA A 18 30.36 30.43 3.07
CA ALA A 18 30.72 29.28 2.28
C ALA A 18 31.87 28.46 2.89
N SER A 19 31.85 27.15 2.64
CA SER A 19 33.02 26.28 2.61
C SER A 19 32.81 25.23 1.53
N ILE A 20 33.36 25.48 0.35
CA ILE A 20 33.45 24.53 -0.76
C ILE A 20 34.87 23.96 -0.73
N GLU A 21 35.03 22.77 -0.15
CA GLU A 21 36.22 21.95 -0.36
C GLU A 21 36.11 21.25 -1.72
N THR A 22 37.17 21.41 -2.51
CA THR A 22 37.38 20.75 -3.80
C THR A 22 38.10 19.41 -3.58
N PRO A 23 37.74 18.34 -4.30
CA PRO A 23 38.65 17.23 -4.49
C PRO A 23 39.13 17.15 -5.94
N SER A 24 40.38 17.56 -6.13
CA SER A 24 41.46 16.79 -6.76
C SER A 24 41.05 15.72 -7.79
N THR A 25 41.28 16.03 -9.07
CA THR A 25 41.46 15.09 -10.17
C THR A 25 42.67 14.18 -9.97
N PRO A 26 42.60 12.89 -10.39
CA PRO A 26 43.78 12.26 -10.96
C PRO A 26 43.56 11.65 -12.36
N LYS A 27 44.60 11.88 -13.14
CA LYS A 27 44.98 11.43 -14.49
C LYS A 27 44.51 10.03 -14.93
N LEU A 28 44.03 10.01 -16.18
CA LEU A 28 44.03 8.86 -17.09
C LEU A 28 45.45 8.55 -17.56
N SER A 29 45.87 7.28 -17.49
CA SER A 29 46.79 6.68 -18.46
C SER A 29 46.65 5.14 -18.49
N ALA A 30 46.06 4.68 -19.60
CA ALA A 30 46.33 3.48 -20.39
C ALA A 30 46.83 2.18 -19.73
N SER A 31 46.07 1.09 -19.93
CA SER A 31 46.47 -0.04 -20.80
C SER A 31 45.56 -1.25 -20.56
N ASN A 32 44.65 -1.51 -21.51
CA ASN A 32 43.91 -2.77 -21.63
C ASN A 32 44.44 -3.51 -22.87
N THR A 33 44.89 -4.75 -22.69
CA THR A 33 44.69 -5.83 -23.68
C THR A 33 44.48 -7.16 -22.96
N PRO A 34 43.75 -8.11 -23.57
CA PRO A 34 42.99 -9.14 -22.87
C PRO A 34 43.53 -10.55 -23.12
N THR A 35 43.31 -11.51 -22.20
CA THR A 35 43.26 -12.94 -22.54
C THR A 35 42.47 -13.74 -21.49
N PRO A 36 41.69 -14.77 -21.88
CA PRO A 36 40.62 -15.34 -21.07
C PRO A 36 41.03 -16.65 -20.38
N ILE A 37 40.42 -16.95 -19.24
CA ILE A 37 40.49 -18.28 -18.60
C ILE A 37 39.07 -18.75 -18.25
N ALA A 38 38.86 -20.01 -18.60
CA ALA A 38 37.62 -20.76 -18.66
C ALA A 38 36.96 -21.05 -17.31
N SER A 39 35.62 -21.15 -17.34
CA SER A 39 34.81 -21.86 -16.35
C SER A 39 34.26 -23.15 -16.99
N PRO A 40 34.25 -24.30 -16.28
CA PRO A 40 33.73 -25.55 -16.81
C PRO A 40 32.23 -25.72 -16.55
N LYS A 41 31.63 -26.40 -17.54
CA LYS A 41 30.34 -27.09 -17.67
C LYS A 41 29.57 -27.45 -16.39
N SER A 42 28.25 -27.34 -16.49
CA SER A 42 27.35 -28.45 -16.17
C SER A 42 26.07 -28.37 -17.01
N ASP A 43 25.83 -29.46 -17.74
CA ASP A 43 24.71 -29.74 -18.63
C ASP A 43 23.36 -29.79 -17.89
N ILE A 44 22.32 -29.17 -18.46
CA ILE A 44 20.94 -29.65 -18.28
C ILE A 44 20.28 -29.73 -19.66
N THR A 45 19.83 -30.94 -19.94
CA THR A 45 19.23 -31.46 -21.15
C THR A 45 17.89 -30.80 -21.50
N SER A 46 17.74 -30.54 -22.80
CA SER A 46 16.49 -30.30 -23.52
C SER A 46 15.56 -31.52 -23.52
N ASN A 47 14.26 -31.27 -23.42
CA ASN A 47 13.15 -31.95 -24.10
C ASN A 47 11.92 -31.05 -23.85
N GLY A 48 11.24 -30.45 -24.82
CA GLY A 48 10.59 -31.05 -26.00
C GLY A 48 9.07 -30.83 -25.83
N LEU A 49 8.55 -29.71 -26.34
CA LEU A 49 7.57 -29.65 -27.43
C LEU A 49 6.25 -30.41 -27.20
N ASN A 50 5.17 -29.63 -27.09
CA ASN A 50 3.89 -29.73 -27.80
C ASN A 50 2.66 -29.58 -26.90
N SER A 51 2.01 -28.43 -27.05
CA SER A 51 0.55 -28.27 -26.93
C SER A 51 -0.15 -28.96 -28.11
N PRO A 52 -1.45 -29.30 -27.99
CA PRO A 52 -2.43 -28.35 -28.51
C PRO A 52 -3.75 -28.25 -27.72
N LEU A 53 -4.37 -27.07 -27.92
CA LEU A 53 -5.78 -26.68 -27.83
C LEU A 53 -6.84 -27.79 -27.68
N ALA A 54 -7.78 -27.57 -26.75
CA ALA A 54 -9.21 -27.73 -27.00
C ALA A 54 -10.04 -26.88 -26.03
N SER A 55 -10.89 -26.04 -26.62
CA SER A 55 -11.96 -25.26 -25.98
C SER A 55 -13.04 -26.16 -25.37
N THR A 56 -13.76 -25.67 -24.34
CA THR A 56 -15.23 -25.58 -24.34
C THR A 56 -15.75 -24.86 -23.10
N ASP A 57 -16.68 -23.94 -23.35
CA ASP A 57 -17.57 -23.27 -22.40
C ASP A 57 -18.37 -24.23 -21.52
N SER A 58 -18.78 -23.77 -20.32
CA SER A 58 -20.20 -23.60 -19.94
C SER A 58 -20.51 -23.83 -18.45
N ILE A 59 -21.17 -22.82 -17.87
CA ILE A 59 -22.29 -22.90 -16.91
C ILE A 59 -21.95 -23.21 -15.44
N ILE A 60 -21.98 -22.14 -14.63
CA ILE A 60 -22.18 -22.16 -13.18
C ILE A 60 -23.69 -22.02 -12.92
N ASN A 61 -24.28 -23.03 -12.28
CA ASN A 61 -25.61 -22.95 -11.67
C ASN A 61 -25.47 -23.08 -10.14
N ASN A 62 -26.15 -22.16 -9.45
CA ASN A 62 -26.39 -22.07 -8.01
C ASN A 62 -26.96 -23.36 -7.41
N SER A 63 -26.68 -23.62 -6.13
CA SER A 63 -27.74 -23.74 -5.11
C SER A 63 -27.17 -23.87 -3.69
N THR A 64 -27.56 -22.92 -2.85
CA THR A 64 -27.75 -22.97 -1.40
C THR A 64 -28.53 -24.21 -0.96
N ILE A 65 -28.16 -24.81 0.18
CA ILE A 65 -29.09 -25.54 1.07
C ILE A 65 -28.68 -25.26 2.53
N ASP A 66 -29.54 -24.54 3.23
CA ASP A 66 -29.70 -24.55 4.69
C ASP A 66 -30.37 -25.86 5.10
N GLU A 67 -29.99 -26.46 6.24
CA GLU A 67 -30.99 -27.03 7.14
C GLU A 67 -30.50 -27.22 8.58
N LYS A 68 -31.48 -27.17 9.47
CA LYS A 68 -31.46 -26.85 10.90
C LYS A 68 -31.76 -28.12 11.72
N LEU A 69 -31.59 -27.98 13.05
CA LEU A 69 -32.15 -28.79 14.16
C LEU A 69 -31.33 -30.00 14.63
N SER A 70 -31.38 -30.48 15.89
CA SER A 70 -31.66 -29.95 17.25
C SER A 70 -31.78 -31.19 18.17
N ILE A 71 -31.23 -31.14 19.40
CA ILE A 71 -31.62 -31.93 20.60
C ILE A 71 -31.27 -33.46 20.51
N ASP A 72 -30.71 -34.17 21.50
CA ASP A 72 -31.01 -34.24 22.94
C ASP A 72 -29.89 -34.88 23.78
N SER A 73 -30.05 -34.76 25.10
CA SER A 73 -29.22 -35.19 26.22
C SER A 73 -29.30 -36.70 26.53
N SER A 74 -28.26 -37.25 27.19
CA SER A 74 -28.32 -38.06 28.45
C SER A 74 -27.30 -39.22 28.54
N ASN A 75 -26.31 -39.04 29.44
CA ASN A 75 -25.92 -39.91 30.56
C ASN A 75 -25.59 -41.42 30.36
N THR A 76 -24.36 -41.87 30.72
CA THR A 76 -24.06 -42.77 31.88
C THR A 76 -22.70 -43.52 31.81
N THR A 77 -22.00 -43.50 32.96
CA THR A 77 -21.14 -44.54 33.61
C THR A 77 -19.82 -45.08 33.02
N ALA A 78 -18.73 -44.65 33.69
CA ALA A 78 -17.74 -45.45 34.44
C ALA A 78 -16.83 -46.51 33.76
N THR A 79 -15.51 -46.32 33.97
CA THR A 79 -14.53 -47.28 34.54
C THR A 79 -13.20 -47.37 33.77
N THR A 80 -12.17 -46.82 34.42
CA THR A 80 -10.72 -47.08 34.40
C THR A 80 -10.16 -48.21 33.53
N THR A 81 -9.10 -47.94 32.77
CA THR A 81 -7.72 -48.47 32.97
C THR A 81 -6.78 -47.85 31.92
N GLY A 82 -5.55 -47.52 32.34
CA GLY A 82 -4.68 -46.59 31.62
C GLY A 82 -3.85 -47.19 30.49
N THR A 83 -3.31 -46.30 29.65
CA THR A 83 -1.95 -46.41 29.10
C THR A 83 -1.53 -45.04 28.59
N ALA A 84 -0.33 -44.62 28.97
CA ALA A 84 0.29 -43.39 28.50
C ALA A 84 0.64 -43.51 27.01
N THR A 85 0.14 -42.58 26.19
CA THR A 85 0.79 -42.21 24.92
C THR A 85 0.58 -40.73 24.66
N THR A 86 1.72 -40.07 24.56
CA THR A 86 1.97 -38.72 24.05
C THR A 86 1.36 -38.50 22.67
N THR A 87 0.39 -37.59 22.55
CA THR A 87 0.07 -36.89 21.30
C THR A 87 -0.55 -35.51 21.59
N THR A 88 0.28 -34.49 21.40
CA THR A 88 0.01 -33.14 20.90
C THR A 88 -1.45 -32.75 20.59
N GLY A 89 -1.97 -31.77 21.32
CA GLY A 89 -3.17 -31.00 20.96
C GLY A 89 -3.37 -29.80 21.91
N PRO A 90 -3.49 -28.54 21.43
CA PRO A 90 -3.56 -27.34 22.27
C PRO A 90 -4.97 -27.00 22.80
N LEU A 91 -5.96 -27.92 22.71
CA LEU A 91 -7.35 -27.64 23.10
C LEU A 91 -7.82 -28.26 24.43
N THR A 92 -7.04 -29.13 25.08
CA THR A 92 -7.43 -29.76 26.36
C THR A 92 -6.88 -29.02 27.59
N THR A 93 -5.89 -28.15 27.41
CA THR A 93 -5.24 -27.41 28.49
C THR A 93 -6.08 -26.24 28.97
N THR A 94 -6.83 -25.56 28.10
CA THR A 94 -7.67 -24.41 28.47
C THR A 94 -8.81 -24.83 29.40
N ASN A 95 -9.49 -25.93 29.11
CA ASN A 95 -10.51 -26.50 30.01
C ASN A 95 -9.93 -26.94 31.36
N SER A 96 -8.70 -27.49 31.37
CA SER A 96 -8.01 -27.81 32.63
C SER A 96 -7.61 -26.55 33.41
N PHE A 97 -7.29 -25.46 32.71
CA PHE A 97 -6.95 -24.17 33.28
C PHE A 97 -8.16 -23.47 33.87
N GLU A 98 -9.28 -23.41 33.14
CA GLU A 98 -10.54 -22.85 33.62
C GLU A 98 -11.09 -23.65 34.79
N LYS A 99 -11.00 -24.98 34.72
CA LYS A 99 -11.38 -25.85 35.83
C LYS A 99 -10.48 -25.61 37.05
N ALA A 100 -9.16 -25.57 36.87
CA ALA A 100 -8.24 -25.29 37.96
C ALA A 100 -8.45 -23.89 38.55
N LEU A 101 -8.67 -22.88 37.71
CA LEU A 101 -8.95 -21.52 38.17
C LEU A 101 -10.26 -21.50 38.98
N ASN A 102 -11.30 -22.16 38.50
CA ASN A 102 -12.57 -22.28 39.21
C ASN A 102 -12.39 -23.00 40.55
N ASP A 103 -11.70 -24.14 40.56
CA ASP A 103 -11.43 -24.93 41.78
C ASP A 103 -10.63 -24.10 42.81
N TRP A 104 -9.57 -23.38 42.40
CA TRP A 104 -8.80 -22.51 43.29
C TRP A 104 -9.57 -21.26 43.75
N THR A 105 -10.50 -20.75 42.94
CA THR A 105 -11.40 -19.67 43.37
C THR A 105 -12.46 -20.14 44.35
N ILE A 106 -12.97 -21.37 44.20
CA ILE A 106 -13.93 -21.99 45.12
C ILE A 106 -13.26 -22.32 46.47
N ILE A 107 -12.00 -22.77 46.44
CA ILE A 107 -11.20 -23.03 47.65
C ILE A 107 -10.93 -21.74 48.42
N ASP A 108 -10.79 -20.60 47.72
CA ASP A 108 -10.60 -19.27 48.29
C ASP A 108 -9.56 -19.27 49.42
N LEU A 109 -8.30 -19.48 49.03
CA LEU A 109 -7.16 -19.61 49.94
C LEU A 109 -7.10 -18.51 51.02
N PRO A 110 -7.40 -17.23 50.72
CA PRO A 110 -7.46 -16.18 51.73
C PRO A 110 -8.49 -16.42 52.84
N ASN A 111 -9.68 -16.90 52.49
CA ASN A 111 -10.72 -17.19 53.50
C ASN A 111 -10.45 -18.51 54.23
N LEU A 112 -9.91 -19.52 53.54
CA LEU A 112 -9.45 -20.75 54.19
C LEU A 112 -8.31 -20.46 55.18
N GLN A 113 -7.39 -19.55 54.85
CA GLN A 113 -6.32 -19.11 55.75
C GLN A 113 -6.89 -18.45 57.01
N LYS A 114 -7.86 -17.53 56.87
CA LYS A 114 -8.54 -16.92 58.03
C LYS A 114 -9.27 -17.96 58.89
N GLU A 115 -9.94 -18.92 58.26
CA GLU A 115 -10.63 -19.99 59.00
C GLU A 115 -9.61 -20.88 59.74
N LEU A 116 -8.47 -21.18 59.12
CA LEU A 116 -7.39 -21.94 59.74
C LEU A 116 -6.75 -21.18 60.91
N ASP A 117 -6.55 -19.88 60.77
CA ASP A 117 -6.01 -19.02 61.84
C ASP A 117 -6.95 -18.99 63.06
N LEU A 118 -8.26 -18.87 62.83
CA LEU A 118 -9.27 -18.94 63.90
C LEU A 118 -9.30 -20.31 64.59
N ASN A 119 -9.28 -21.39 63.80
CA ASN A 119 -9.22 -22.75 64.32
C ASN A 119 -7.91 -23.00 65.10
N GLY A 120 -6.79 -22.45 64.63
CA GLY A 120 -5.50 -22.49 65.32
C GLY A 120 -5.54 -21.80 66.68
N LEU A 121 -6.20 -20.64 66.76
CA LEU A 121 -6.43 -19.92 68.01
C LEU A 121 -7.32 -20.72 68.97
N GLU A 122 -8.38 -21.35 68.45
CA GLU A 122 -9.27 -22.20 69.26
C GLU A 122 -8.52 -23.42 69.83
N ILE A 123 -7.69 -24.08 69.01
CA ILE A 123 -6.83 -25.18 69.46
C ILE A 123 -5.88 -24.71 70.57
N GLN A 124 -5.28 -23.53 70.42
CA GLN A 124 -4.41 -22.94 71.43
C GLN A 124 -5.16 -22.69 72.74
N ASP A 125 -6.38 -22.16 72.69
CA ASP A 125 -7.17 -21.92 73.90
C ASP A 125 -7.63 -23.23 74.55
N PHE A 126 -7.94 -24.28 73.77
CA PHE A 126 -8.15 -25.62 74.30
C PHE A 126 -6.88 -26.18 74.98
N THR A 127 -5.69 -25.93 74.45
CA THR A 127 -4.44 -26.35 75.13
C THR A 127 -4.24 -25.63 76.46
N LYS A 128 -4.52 -24.32 76.53
CA LYS A 128 -4.43 -23.55 77.77
C LYS A 128 -5.42 -24.06 78.81
N LYS A 129 -6.68 -24.28 78.40
CA LYS A 129 -7.75 -24.81 79.26
C LYS A 129 -7.41 -26.20 79.81
N SER A 130 -6.94 -27.12 78.95
CA SER A 130 -6.51 -28.46 79.39
C SER A 130 -5.32 -28.42 80.36
N LEU A 131 -4.41 -27.45 80.20
CA LEU A 131 -3.27 -27.31 81.11
C LEU A 131 -3.71 -26.80 82.50
N ILE A 132 -4.68 -25.88 82.53
CA ILE A 132 -5.27 -25.36 83.78
C ILE A 132 -6.08 -26.45 84.48
N SER A 133 -6.98 -27.13 83.78
CA SER A 133 -7.79 -28.22 84.34
C SER A 133 -6.92 -29.39 84.83
N LYS A 134 -5.84 -29.75 84.11
CA LYS A 134 -4.87 -30.76 84.58
C LYS A 134 -4.17 -30.33 85.88
N LYS A 135 -3.86 -29.03 86.02
CA LYS A 135 -3.28 -28.47 87.25
C LYS A 135 -4.29 -28.48 88.41
N GLU A 136 -5.55 -28.12 88.16
CA GLU A 136 -6.64 -28.17 89.13
C GLU A 136 -6.95 -29.61 89.57
N LEU A 137 -6.93 -30.56 88.64
CA LEU A 137 -7.14 -31.96 88.93
C LEU A 137 -6.02 -32.53 89.80
N ALA A 138 -4.77 -32.14 89.52
CA ALA A 138 -3.62 -32.51 90.34
C ALA A 138 -3.70 -31.93 91.76
N THR A 139 -4.16 -30.68 91.93
CA THR A 139 -4.33 -30.08 93.28
C THR A 139 -5.50 -30.71 94.04
N LYS A 140 -6.65 -30.94 93.38
CA LYS A 140 -7.80 -31.63 93.97
C LYS A 140 -7.49 -33.08 94.33
N THR A 141 -6.70 -33.79 93.53
CA THR A 141 -6.23 -35.16 93.84
C THR A 141 -5.29 -35.17 95.04
N LYS A 142 -4.39 -34.18 95.15
CA LYS A 142 -3.53 -34.02 96.33
C LYS A 142 -4.32 -33.67 97.59
N GLN A 143 -5.34 -32.82 97.47
CA GLN A 143 -6.25 -32.47 98.58
C GLN A 143 -7.04 -33.69 99.02
N PHE A 144 -7.68 -34.41 98.09
CA PHE A 144 -8.41 -35.66 98.36
C PHE A 144 -7.59 -36.69 99.15
N LYS A 145 -6.29 -36.85 98.83
CA LYS A 145 -5.40 -37.77 99.55
C LYS A 145 -5.22 -37.41 101.03
N LYS A 146 -5.34 -36.12 101.39
CA LYS A 146 -5.12 -35.58 102.75
C LYS A 146 -6.36 -35.61 103.67
N LEU A 147 -7.56 -35.83 103.16
CA LEU A 147 -8.79 -35.85 103.97
C LEU A 147 -8.91 -37.10 104.87
N GLU A 148 -9.90 -37.13 105.79
CA GLU A 148 -10.23 -38.28 106.66
C GLU A 148 -11.19 -39.28 105.96
N LYS A 149 -11.35 -40.52 106.49
CA LYS A 149 -12.04 -41.63 105.77
C LYS A 149 -13.50 -41.32 105.38
N ASP A 150 -14.26 -40.65 106.24
CA ASP A 150 -15.68 -40.34 105.97
C ASP A 150 -15.84 -39.19 104.97
N GLU A 151 -14.95 -38.19 105.01
CA GLU A 151 -14.98 -37.08 104.04
C GLU A 151 -14.44 -37.48 102.65
N LYS A 152 -13.54 -38.48 102.59
CA LYS A 152 -13.09 -39.07 101.32
C LYS A 152 -14.24 -39.68 100.53
N LEU A 153 -15.19 -40.33 101.20
CA LEU A 153 -16.33 -40.94 100.51
C LEU A 153 -17.19 -39.89 99.81
N ASN A 154 -17.33 -38.70 100.42
CA ASN A 154 -18.10 -37.58 99.87
C ASN A 154 -17.39 -36.87 98.71
N GLN A 155 -16.05 -36.77 98.72
CA GLN A 155 -15.30 -36.06 97.68
C GLN A 155 -14.92 -36.91 96.45
N ILE A 156 -15.12 -38.23 96.49
CA ILE A 156 -14.74 -39.12 95.40
C ILE A 156 -15.57 -38.89 94.14
N ASN A 157 -16.88 -38.63 94.30
CA ASN A 157 -17.80 -38.36 93.21
C ASN A 157 -17.51 -37.02 92.50
N PRO A 158 -17.28 -35.90 93.22
CA PRO A 158 -16.78 -34.65 92.62
C PRO A 158 -15.46 -34.80 91.86
N LEU A 159 -14.50 -35.54 92.41
CA LEU A 159 -13.21 -35.75 91.76
C LEU A 159 -13.34 -36.58 90.48
N LEU A 160 -14.12 -37.66 90.52
CA LEU A 160 -14.41 -38.48 89.35
C LEU A 160 -15.09 -37.67 88.23
N LYS A 161 -16.04 -36.80 88.59
CA LYS A 161 -16.67 -35.87 87.63
C LYS A 161 -15.67 -34.91 86.99
N LEU A 162 -14.67 -34.43 87.72
CA LEU A 162 -13.61 -33.58 87.15
C LEU A 162 -12.70 -34.35 86.18
N TYR A 163 -12.33 -35.61 86.49
CA TYR A 163 -11.61 -36.48 85.57
C TYR A 163 -12.43 -36.76 84.31
N GLN A 164 -13.73 -37.05 84.46
CA GLN A 164 -14.64 -37.30 83.36
C GLN A 164 -14.77 -36.07 82.45
N ASN A 165 -14.97 -34.88 83.03
CA ASN A 165 -15.05 -33.63 82.28
C ASN A 165 -13.76 -33.32 81.50
N GLU A 166 -12.58 -33.64 82.04
CA GLU A 166 -11.30 -33.46 81.32
C GLU A 166 -11.17 -34.44 80.15
N ILE A 167 -11.53 -35.71 80.35
CA ILE A 167 -11.52 -36.73 79.30
C ILE A 167 -12.51 -36.35 78.19
N ASP A 168 -13.70 -35.88 78.54
CA ASP A 168 -14.72 -35.44 77.58
C ASP A 168 -14.25 -34.19 76.82
N SER A 169 -13.62 -33.23 77.51
CA SER A 169 -13.05 -32.03 76.88
C SER A 169 -11.91 -32.36 75.92
N LEU A 170 -11.05 -33.32 76.29
CA LEU A 170 -9.97 -33.80 75.43
C LEU A 170 -10.50 -34.55 74.20
N THR A 171 -11.50 -35.40 74.39
CA THR A 171 -12.16 -36.14 73.29
C THR A 171 -12.85 -35.17 72.33
N LYS A 172 -13.50 -34.13 72.86
CA LYS A 172 -14.12 -33.06 72.05
C LYS A 172 -13.09 -32.27 71.25
N LYS A 173 -11.95 -31.91 71.87
CA LYS A 173 -10.84 -31.25 71.17
C LYS A 173 -10.29 -32.14 70.05
N ASN A 174 -10.07 -33.42 70.31
CA ASN A 174 -9.50 -34.33 69.31
C ASN A 174 -10.43 -34.51 68.10
N LYS A 175 -11.74 -34.67 68.35
CA LYS A 175 -12.76 -34.68 67.28
C LYS A 175 -12.78 -33.37 66.47
N ASN A 176 -12.61 -32.22 67.12
CA ASN A 176 -12.57 -30.94 66.42
C ASN A 176 -11.33 -30.85 65.51
N ILE A 177 -10.16 -31.22 66.01
CA ILE A 177 -8.90 -31.24 65.24
C ILE A 177 -8.99 -32.20 64.05
N GLU A 178 -9.51 -33.40 64.26
CA GLU A 178 -9.72 -34.37 63.17
C GLU A 178 -10.67 -33.82 62.12
N ASN A 179 -11.78 -33.19 62.52
CA ASN A 179 -12.74 -32.59 61.59
C ASN A 179 -12.12 -31.44 60.78
N ILE A 180 -11.35 -30.56 61.42
CA ILE A 180 -10.62 -29.47 60.76
C ILE A 180 -9.57 -30.03 59.79
N PHE A 181 -8.81 -31.05 60.22
CA PHE A 181 -7.80 -31.69 59.39
C PHE A 181 -8.41 -32.32 58.12
N PHE A 182 -9.50 -33.07 58.25
CA PHE A 182 -10.18 -33.66 57.10
C PHE A 182 -10.80 -32.62 56.17
N LYS A 183 -11.33 -31.52 56.72
CA LYS A 183 -11.83 -30.40 55.91
C LYS A 183 -10.73 -29.80 55.04
N ILE A 184 -9.57 -29.52 55.62
CA ILE A 184 -8.41 -28.96 54.88
C ILE A 184 -7.85 -29.97 53.90
N TYR A 185 -7.68 -31.23 54.32
CA TYR A 185 -7.16 -32.28 53.46
C TYR A 185 -8.04 -32.49 52.22
N ARG A 186 -9.36 -32.47 52.38
CA ARG A 186 -10.29 -32.57 51.25
C ARG A 186 -10.14 -31.40 50.27
N LEU A 187 -10.07 -30.17 50.78
CA LEU A 187 -9.92 -28.97 49.96
C LEU A 187 -8.59 -28.96 49.18
N ILE A 188 -7.49 -29.39 49.81
CA ILE A 188 -6.16 -29.40 49.18
C ILE A 188 -6.01 -30.62 48.25
N ALA A 189 -6.60 -31.77 48.56
CA ALA A 189 -6.52 -32.96 47.72
C ALA A 189 -7.37 -32.87 46.45
N GLU A 190 -8.45 -32.07 46.48
CA GLU A 190 -9.31 -31.81 45.32
C GLU A 190 -8.72 -30.71 44.41
N ALA A 191 -7.76 -29.93 44.92
CA ALA A 191 -7.11 -28.86 44.17
C ALA A 191 -6.05 -29.37 43.17
N PRO A 192 -6.14 -28.99 41.87
CA PRO A 192 -5.10 -29.31 40.89
C PRO A 192 -3.79 -28.54 41.18
N ASP A 193 -2.64 -29.18 40.95
CA ASP A 193 -1.30 -28.61 41.20
C ASP A 193 -1.12 -27.25 40.46
N PRO A 194 -0.73 -26.15 41.15
CA PRO A 194 -0.55 -24.85 40.53
C PRO A 194 0.76 -24.70 39.72
N LYS A 195 1.76 -25.57 39.92
CA LYS A 195 3.03 -25.52 39.19
C LYS A 195 2.89 -25.63 37.66
N PRO A 196 2.12 -26.58 37.10
CA PRO A 196 1.89 -26.64 35.66
C PRO A 196 1.17 -25.39 35.13
N LEU A 197 0.26 -24.78 35.90
CA LEU A 197 -0.37 -23.52 35.50
C LEU A 197 0.65 -22.40 35.37
N LEU A 198 1.50 -22.22 36.39
CA LEU A 198 2.51 -21.17 36.40
C LEU A 198 3.56 -21.37 35.28
N LYS A 199 3.90 -22.61 34.96
CA LYS A 199 4.80 -22.92 33.86
C LYS A 199 4.20 -22.57 32.50
N ILE A 200 2.91 -22.82 32.31
CA ILE A 200 2.23 -22.51 31.04
C ILE A 200 1.96 -21.00 30.92
N SER A 201 1.64 -20.30 32.02
CA SER A 201 1.56 -18.83 31.98
C SER A 201 2.91 -18.20 31.71
N LEU A 202 4.00 -18.75 32.28
CA LEU A 202 5.36 -18.31 31.97
C LEU A 202 5.70 -18.55 30.49
N ASN A 203 5.36 -19.73 29.97
CA ASN A 203 5.53 -20.03 28.55
C ASN A 203 4.70 -19.09 27.66
N ALA A 204 3.46 -18.77 28.03
CA ALA A 204 2.64 -17.82 27.30
C ALA A 204 3.25 -16.42 27.30
N VAL A 205 3.83 -15.99 28.42
CA VAL A 205 4.57 -14.72 28.50
C VAL A 205 5.81 -14.75 27.61
N THR A 206 6.58 -15.83 27.58
CA THR A 206 7.72 -15.94 26.65
C THR A 206 7.30 -16.05 25.18
N SER A 207 6.13 -16.63 24.90
CA SER A 207 5.57 -16.71 23.55
C SER A 207 5.05 -15.36 23.05
N ILE A 208 4.82 -14.36 23.92
CA ILE A 208 4.49 -12.99 23.50
C ILE A 208 5.70 -12.34 22.81
N ASP A 209 6.91 -12.53 23.35
CA ASP A 209 8.14 -12.01 22.75
C ASP A 209 8.44 -12.67 21.40
N GLU A 210 8.17 -13.98 21.28
CA GLU A 210 8.26 -14.71 20.00
C GLU A 210 7.21 -14.24 19.00
N PHE A 211 5.98 -13.97 19.46
CA PHE A 211 4.91 -13.44 18.62
C PHE A 211 5.24 -12.04 18.09
N GLU A 212 5.84 -11.18 18.90
CA GLU A 212 6.26 -9.84 18.47
C GLU A 212 7.31 -9.91 17.35
N LYS A 213 8.33 -10.78 17.50
CA LYS A 213 9.33 -11.03 16.45
C LYS A 213 8.74 -11.58 15.16
N ILE A 214 7.82 -12.55 15.25
CA ILE A 214 7.13 -13.10 14.07
C ILE A 214 6.30 -12.02 13.39
N ASN A 215 5.69 -11.11 14.16
CA ASN A 215 4.88 -10.03 13.61
C ASN A 215 5.74 -8.93 12.94
N GLU A 216 6.93 -8.64 13.47
CA GLU A 216 7.93 -7.81 12.81
C GLU A 216 8.41 -8.44 11.49
N GLU A 217 8.74 -9.74 11.48
CA GLU A 217 9.12 -10.46 10.27
C GLU A 217 7.99 -10.48 9.23
N LYS A 218 6.74 -10.64 9.69
CA LYS A 218 5.57 -10.55 8.83
C LYS A 218 5.43 -9.16 8.20
N GLU A 219 5.60 -8.10 8.98
CA GLU A 219 5.55 -6.72 8.45
C GLU A 219 6.68 -6.48 7.44
N GLU A 220 7.88 -6.98 7.69
CA GLU A 220 8.99 -6.93 6.73
C GLU A 220 8.68 -7.69 5.43
N LEU A 221 8.09 -8.89 5.51
CA LEU A 221 7.71 -9.68 4.35
C LEU A 221 6.58 -9.01 3.56
N GLU A 222 5.59 -8.42 4.23
CA GLU A 222 4.53 -7.63 3.60
C GLU A 222 5.12 -6.41 2.87
N ASN A 223 6.08 -5.71 3.47
CA ASN A 223 6.76 -4.58 2.83
C ASN A 223 7.61 -5.03 1.63
N LYS A 224 8.30 -6.17 1.71
CA LYS A 224 9.02 -6.76 0.56
C LYS A 224 8.05 -7.12 -0.56
N LEU A 225 6.91 -7.73 -0.25
CA LEU A 225 5.88 -8.07 -1.23
C LEU A 225 5.31 -6.82 -1.91
N LEU A 226 5.07 -5.75 -1.15
CA LEU A 226 4.62 -4.47 -1.70
C LEU A 226 5.66 -3.88 -2.68
N ASN A 227 6.94 -3.90 -2.31
CA ASN A 227 8.01 -3.46 -3.20
C ASN A 227 8.10 -4.30 -4.49
N TYR A 228 7.80 -5.60 -4.43
CA TYR A 228 7.72 -6.46 -5.63
C TYR A 228 6.51 -6.09 -6.51
N LEU A 229 5.36 -5.77 -5.94
CA LEU A 229 4.19 -5.30 -6.69
C LEU A 229 4.48 -3.97 -7.41
N ASP A 230 5.16 -3.04 -6.74
CA ASP A 230 5.58 -1.78 -7.34
C ASP A 230 6.60 -1.99 -8.48
N TYR A 231 7.50 -2.96 -8.32
CA TYR A 231 8.45 -3.35 -9.37
C TYR A 231 7.73 -3.90 -10.61
N ASP A 232 6.72 -4.75 -10.45
CA ASP A 232 5.94 -5.28 -11.57
C ASP A 232 5.13 -4.18 -12.27
N GLN A 233 4.59 -3.22 -11.52
CA GLN A 233 3.93 -2.04 -12.10
C GLN A 233 4.92 -1.19 -12.92
N LEU A 234 6.12 -0.93 -12.38
CA LEU A 234 7.17 -0.19 -13.08
C LEU A 234 7.61 -0.92 -14.35
N LYS A 235 7.72 -2.26 -14.30
CA LYS A 235 8.06 -3.10 -15.45
C LYS A 235 6.99 -2.99 -16.55
N ILE A 236 5.71 -3.04 -16.19
CA ILE A 236 4.59 -2.86 -17.14
C ILE A 236 4.63 -1.47 -17.77
N GLN A 237 4.93 -0.42 -16.99
CA GLN A 237 5.05 0.94 -17.51
C GLN A 237 6.22 1.09 -18.49
N ILE A 238 7.38 0.52 -18.16
CA ILE A 238 8.55 0.50 -19.05
C ILE A 238 8.22 -0.24 -20.35
N GLU A 239 7.52 -1.38 -20.27
CA GLU A 239 7.14 -2.15 -21.44
C GLU A 239 6.13 -1.40 -22.33
N LYS A 240 5.17 -0.69 -21.72
CA LYS A 240 4.26 0.23 -22.45
C LYS A 240 5.02 1.35 -23.15
N LEU A 241 5.88 2.08 -22.43
CA LEU A 241 6.70 3.15 -23.01
C LEU A 241 7.59 2.65 -24.16
N LYS A 242 8.17 1.46 -24.01
CA LYS A 242 8.98 0.81 -25.05
C LYS A 242 8.13 0.47 -26.27
N ASN A 243 6.92 -0.04 -26.09
CA ASN A 243 6.01 -0.34 -27.20
C ASN A 243 5.52 0.93 -27.89
N ASP A 244 5.17 1.97 -27.14
CA ASP A 244 4.76 3.26 -27.69
C ASP A 244 5.88 3.90 -28.51
N SER A 245 7.11 3.91 -28.00
CA SER A 245 8.29 4.37 -28.73
C SER A 245 8.56 3.53 -29.99
N LYS A 246 8.36 2.21 -29.92
CA LYS A 246 8.49 1.31 -31.08
C LYS A 246 7.42 1.59 -32.15
N ILE A 247 6.18 1.86 -31.74
CA ILE A 247 5.08 2.23 -32.65
C ILE A 247 5.39 3.56 -33.32
N GLU A 248 5.82 4.56 -32.54
CA GLU A 248 6.21 5.86 -33.06
C GLU A 248 7.34 5.76 -34.09
N LEU A 249 8.39 5.00 -33.77
CA LEU A 249 9.49 4.77 -34.71
C LEU A 249 9.02 4.04 -35.99
N LYS A 250 8.12 3.06 -35.85
CA LYS A 250 7.54 2.35 -37.00
C LYS A 250 6.69 3.27 -37.86
N ASN A 251 5.93 4.18 -37.26
CA ASN A 251 5.14 5.18 -37.97
C ASN A 251 6.03 6.15 -38.74
N GLN A 252 7.09 6.65 -38.11
CA GLN A 252 8.07 7.52 -38.78
C GLN A 252 8.78 6.81 -39.94
N LEU A 253 9.15 5.54 -39.76
CA LEU A 253 9.72 4.72 -40.83
C LEU A 253 8.72 4.55 -41.98
N ASN A 254 7.46 4.25 -41.68
CA ASN A 254 6.41 4.10 -42.69
C ASN A 254 6.11 5.40 -43.44
N LEU A 255 6.14 6.55 -42.75
CA LEU A 255 6.03 7.86 -43.41
C LEU A 255 7.18 8.08 -44.39
N LYS A 256 8.43 7.77 -43.99
CA LYS A 256 9.59 7.87 -44.87
C LYS A 256 9.52 6.87 -46.04
N GLU A 257 9.08 5.65 -45.78
CA GLU A 257 8.82 4.64 -46.81
C GLU A 257 7.80 5.17 -47.82
N ASN A 258 6.68 5.74 -47.37
CA ASN A 258 5.65 6.30 -48.25
C ASN A 258 6.15 7.51 -49.06
N GLU A 259 6.94 8.39 -48.44
CA GLU A 259 7.61 9.49 -49.16
C GLU A 259 8.49 8.94 -50.27
N PHE A 260 9.30 7.91 -49.99
CA PHE A 260 10.15 7.28 -51.00
C PHE A 260 9.34 6.56 -52.07
N GLN A 261 8.27 5.85 -51.71
CA GLN A 261 7.37 5.21 -52.67
C GLN A 261 6.72 6.23 -53.60
N SER A 262 6.29 7.39 -53.07
CA SER A 262 5.74 8.47 -53.89
C SER A 262 6.77 9.02 -54.88
N LEU A 263 8.01 9.27 -54.42
CA LEU A 263 9.10 9.73 -55.29
C LEU A 263 9.48 8.70 -56.37
N ILE A 264 9.48 7.41 -56.01
CA ILE A 264 9.73 6.32 -56.95
C ILE A 264 8.61 6.26 -57.99
N ASN A 265 7.34 6.33 -57.55
CA ASN A 265 6.19 6.32 -58.45
C ASN A 265 6.21 7.51 -59.40
N GLU A 266 6.54 8.72 -58.92
CA GLU A 266 6.70 9.89 -59.77
C GLU A 266 7.78 9.69 -60.85
N LYS A 267 8.94 9.13 -60.47
CA LYS A 267 10.00 8.78 -61.42
C LYS A 267 9.55 7.73 -62.43
N ILE A 268 8.84 6.69 -61.97
CA ILE A 268 8.30 5.64 -62.85
C ILE A 268 7.35 6.26 -63.87
N LEU A 269 6.41 7.11 -63.45
CA LEU A 269 5.48 7.79 -64.33
C LEU A 269 6.21 8.69 -65.35
N ASN A 270 7.25 9.39 -64.93
CA ASN A 270 8.06 10.19 -65.85
C ASN A 270 8.77 9.30 -66.88
N TRP A 271 9.36 8.19 -66.46
CA TRP A 271 10.04 7.25 -67.34
C TRP A 271 9.07 6.56 -68.30
N GLU A 272 7.86 6.25 -67.83
CA GLU A 272 6.79 5.71 -68.66
C GLU A 272 6.31 6.71 -69.71
N LYS A 273 6.18 7.99 -69.34
CA LYS A 273 5.87 9.07 -70.26
C LYS A 273 6.96 9.26 -71.31
N GLU A 274 8.23 9.34 -70.89
CA GLU A 274 9.36 9.42 -71.82
C GLU A 274 9.40 8.22 -72.76
N LYS A 275 9.19 7.00 -72.24
CA LYS A 275 9.09 5.77 -73.05
C LYS A 275 7.93 5.84 -74.04
N SER A 276 6.78 6.39 -73.66
CA SER A 276 5.64 6.61 -74.56
C SER A 276 5.99 7.59 -75.68
N ASP A 277 6.61 8.72 -75.35
CA ASP A 277 7.03 9.74 -76.33
C ASP A 277 8.05 9.16 -77.33
N TYR A 278 9.01 8.37 -76.85
CA TYR A 278 9.94 7.65 -77.73
C TYR A 278 9.24 6.62 -78.60
N LYS A 279 8.26 5.88 -78.06
CA LYS A 279 7.46 4.92 -78.81
C LYS A 279 6.64 5.61 -79.91
N ASP A 280 6.03 6.77 -79.62
CA ASP A 280 5.29 7.57 -80.59
C ASP A 280 6.22 8.13 -81.68
N LYS A 281 7.44 8.55 -81.32
CA LYS A 281 8.45 8.98 -82.28
C LYS A 281 8.89 7.84 -83.19
N ILE A 282 9.11 6.64 -82.65
CA ILE A 282 9.40 5.44 -83.43
C ILE A 282 8.23 5.12 -84.36
N SER A 283 6.99 5.15 -83.87
CA SER A 283 5.77 4.91 -84.67
C SER A 283 5.63 5.89 -85.84
N LYS A 284 5.92 7.18 -85.61
CA LYS A 284 5.95 8.19 -86.68
C LYS A 284 7.03 7.90 -87.71
N MET A 285 8.25 7.55 -87.28
CA MET A 285 9.33 7.19 -88.20
C MET A 285 9.03 5.90 -88.97
N THR A 286 8.42 4.89 -88.34
CA THR A 286 8.02 3.66 -89.04
C THR A 286 6.94 3.94 -90.08
N ASN A 287 5.94 4.78 -89.75
CA ASN A 287 4.92 5.20 -90.72
C ASN A 287 5.53 5.98 -91.90
N GLN A 288 6.50 6.86 -91.65
CA GLN A 288 7.23 7.56 -92.71
C GLN A 288 8.02 6.58 -93.60
N ILE A 289 8.66 5.58 -93.01
CA ILE A 289 9.36 4.53 -93.77
C ILE A 289 8.36 3.71 -94.60
N GLU A 290 7.20 3.36 -94.05
CA GLU A 290 6.14 2.66 -94.79
C GLU A 290 5.60 3.51 -95.94
N GLU A 291 5.35 4.79 -95.72
CA GLU A 291 4.91 5.73 -96.76
C GLU A 291 5.98 5.86 -97.86
N LEU A 292 7.25 6.02 -97.49
CA LEU A 292 8.36 6.04 -98.45
C LEU A 292 8.47 4.73 -99.22
N LYS A 293 8.24 3.58 -98.57
CA LYS A 293 8.26 2.26 -99.21
C LYS A 293 7.06 2.06 -100.16
N ILE A 294 5.88 2.55 -99.80
CA ILE A 294 4.71 2.58 -100.69
C ILE A 294 5.01 3.49 -101.88
N ASN A 295 5.58 4.68 -101.65
CA ASN A 295 6.00 5.59 -102.70
C ASN A 295 7.05 4.95 -103.61
N GLU A 296 8.04 4.26 -103.06
CA GLU A 296 9.05 3.50 -103.82
C GLU A 296 8.39 2.41 -104.67
N GLN A 297 7.45 1.63 -104.11
CA GLN A 297 6.69 0.62 -104.86
C GLN A 297 5.87 1.26 -105.99
N VAL A 298 5.19 2.38 -105.71
CA VAL A 298 4.41 3.13 -106.71
C VAL A 298 5.32 3.65 -107.82
N ILE A 299 6.48 4.21 -107.49
CA ILE A 299 7.49 4.66 -108.46
C ILE A 299 7.98 3.48 -109.29
N LYS A 300 8.31 2.34 -108.67
CA LYS A 300 8.76 1.13 -109.36
C LYS A 300 7.70 0.58 -110.32
N LEU A 301 6.42 0.59 -109.92
CA LEU A 301 5.31 0.21 -110.80
C LEU A 301 5.13 1.19 -111.95
N LYS A 302 5.23 2.51 -111.71
CA LYS A 302 5.21 3.53 -112.77
C LYS A 302 6.37 3.35 -113.75
N LEU A 303 7.57 3.10 -113.26
CA LEU A 303 8.76 2.87 -114.09
C LEU A 303 8.59 1.60 -114.95
N LYS A 304 8.06 0.51 -114.38
CA LYS A 304 7.75 -0.72 -115.13
C LYS A 304 6.69 -0.47 -116.21
N LYS A 305 5.70 0.38 -115.96
CA LYS A 305 4.71 0.80 -116.96
C LYS A 305 5.36 1.58 -118.10
N GLN A 306 6.28 2.49 -117.80
CA GLN A 306 7.04 3.24 -118.81
C GLN A 306 8.02 2.36 -119.60
N LEU A 307 8.62 1.35 -118.97
CA LEU A 307 9.46 0.36 -119.66
C LEU A 307 8.64 -0.45 -120.67
N ASN A 308 7.44 -0.92 -120.29
CA ASN A 308 6.51 -1.60 -121.20
C ASN A 308 6.02 -0.71 -122.37
N THR A 309 6.02 0.61 -122.23
CA THR A 309 5.71 1.53 -123.34
C THR A 309 6.90 1.75 -124.27
N LEU A 310 8.13 1.61 -123.76
CA LEU A 310 9.35 1.65 -124.58
C LEU A 310 9.54 0.34 -125.37
N ASP A 311 9.25 -0.82 -124.76
CA ASP A 311 9.25 -2.14 -125.43
C ASP A 311 8.22 -2.24 -126.59
N ARG A 312 7.31 -1.27 -126.73
CA ARG A 312 6.32 -1.22 -127.83
C ARG A 312 6.77 -0.38 -129.04
N ILE A 313 7.92 0.31 -128.98
CA ILE A 313 8.32 1.31 -129.98
C ILE A 313 9.51 0.86 -130.86
N ASP A 314 10.11 -0.33 -130.61
CA ASP A 314 11.27 -0.85 -131.36
C ASP A 314 10.93 -1.71 -132.61
N TYR A 315 9.81 -1.45 -133.32
CA TYR A 315 9.55 -2.06 -134.63
C TYR A 315 8.92 -1.05 -135.60
N ASP A 316 9.78 -0.49 -136.45
CA ASP A 316 9.59 0.04 -137.81
C ASP A 316 8.24 0.67 -138.20
N HIS A 317 8.27 1.94 -138.66
CA HIS A 317 8.24 2.29 -140.10
C HIS A 317 7.78 3.74 -140.31
N ASP A 318 8.74 4.56 -140.77
CA ASP A 318 8.73 5.49 -141.91
C ASP A 318 7.55 6.47 -142.19
N ASP A 319 8.01 7.72 -142.36
CA ASP A 319 7.66 8.73 -143.36
C ASP A 319 6.46 9.71 -143.21
N ASP A 320 6.82 10.97 -143.53
CA ASP A 320 6.04 12.13 -144.02
C ASP A 320 4.99 12.79 -143.11
N ASP A 321 5.32 13.96 -142.53
CA ASP A 321 5.26 15.25 -143.23
C ASP A 321 5.60 16.46 -142.32
N ASN A 322 6.12 17.51 -142.94
CA ASN A 322 6.59 18.78 -142.37
C ASN A 322 5.52 19.59 -141.62
N GLU A 323 5.86 20.16 -140.44
CA GLU A 323 5.50 21.57 -140.16
C GLU A 323 6.43 22.22 -139.12
N LEU A 324 7.19 23.21 -139.59
CA LEU A 324 8.01 24.12 -138.79
C LEU A 324 7.17 25.38 -138.55
N ILE A 325 6.75 25.64 -137.31
CA ILE A 325 6.26 26.96 -136.90
C ILE A 325 7.05 27.45 -135.69
N ASN A 326 7.73 28.55 -135.97
CA ASN A 326 8.44 29.45 -135.08
C ASN A 326 7.47 30.45 -134.42
N ASP A 327 7.94 31.01 -133.30
CA ASP A 327 7.67 32.34 -132.76
C ASP A 327 6.30 32.68 -132.14
N LYS A 328 6.31 32.98 -130.84
CA LYS A 328 6.30 34.39 -130.39
C LYS A 328 6.54 34.54 -128.89
N ASP A 329 7.72 35.08 -128.59
CA ASP A 329 8.03 35.89 -127.41
C ASP A 329 7.17 37.17 -127.35
N ILE A 330 7.37 37.89 -126.23
CA ILE A 330 7.21 39.34 -125.99
C ILE A 330 5.97 39.68 -125.14
N GLU A 331 6.05 39.79 -123.82
CA GLU A 331 6.78 40.78 -122.98
C GLU A 331 5.88 41.95 -122.54
N GLY A 332 5.95 42.23 -121.23
CA GLY A 332 5.93 43.57 -120.64
C GLY A 332 4.83 44.55 -121.02
N LYS A 333 3.95 44.84 -120.04
CA LYS A 333 3.51 46.23 -119.84
C LYS A 333 3.18 46.54 -118.38
N THR A 334 4.22 46.93 -117.66
CA THR A 334 4.14 47.98 -116.63
C THR A 334 3.77 49.30 -117.30
N THR A 335 2.54 49.77 -117.07
CA THR A 335 2.11 51.17 -117.18
C THR A 335 0.92 51.25 -116.23
N GLU A 336 1.11 51.68 -114.98
CA GLU A 336 0.94 53.10 -114.63
C GLU A 336 -0.32 53.65 -115.31
N ILE A 337 -1.46 53.29 -114.74
CA ILE A 337 -2.67 54.09 -114.81
C ILE A 337 -2.99 54.44 -113.36
N LEU A 338 -2.80 55.72 -113.07
CA LEU A 338 -3.28 56.43 -111.91
C LEU A 338 -4.78 56.14 -111.72
N ASP A 339 -5.09 55.22 -110.80
CA ASP A 339 -6.38 55.17 -110.12
C ASP A 339 -6.11 55.46 -108.64
N LEU A 340 -6.50 56.67 -108.21
CA LEU A 340 -6.39 57.24 -106.86
C LEU A 340 -7.22 56.47 -105.79
N ASN A 341 -7.42 55.16 -105.96
CA ASN A 341 -8.18 54.28 -105.06
C ASN A 341 -7.44 52.97 -104.68
N GLU A 342 -6.36 52.57 -105.37
CA GLU A 342 -5.59 51.37 -104.99
C GLU A 342 -4.57 51.62 -103.87
N THR A 343 -4.00 52.82 -103.78
CA THR A 343 -3.11 53.23 -102.68
C THR A 343 -3.87 53.27 -101.35
N ASP A 344 -5.12 53.72 -101.34
CA ASP A 344 -5.97 53.70 -100.16
C ASP A 344 -6.44 52.28 -99.82
N LYS A 345 -6.73 51.45 -100.81
CA LYS A 345 -7.10 50.04 -100.58
C LYS A 345 -5.92 49.19 -100.09
N SER A 346 -4.71 49.45 -100.57
CA SER A 346 -3.48 48.80 -100.11
C SER A 346 -3.01 49.31 -98.76
N ASN A 347 -3.08 50.63 -98.49
CA ASN A 347 -2.86 51.17 -97.15
C ASN A 347 -3.91 50.69 -96.15
N LEU A 348 -5.19 50.58 -96.54
CA LEU A 348 -6.25 50.01 -95.71
C LEU A 348 -5.99 48.52 -95.46
N LYS A 349 -5.51 47.76 -96.45
CA LYS A 349 -5.14 46.34 -96.29
C LYS A 349 -3.90 46.16 -95.40
N LEU A 350 -2.91 47.03 -95.53
CA LEU A 350 -1.72 47.04 -94.67
C LEU A 350 -2.05 47.46 -93.24
N ASN A 351 -2.89 48.48 -93.07
CA ASN A 351 -3.38 48.92 -91.76
C ASN A 351 -4.27 47.87 -91.10
N THR A 352 -5.14 47.19 -91.86
CA THR A 352 -5.93 46.06 -91.32
C THR A 352 -5.04 44.88 -90.95
N SER A 353 -4.02 44.54 -91.74
CA SER A 353 -3.04 43.50 -91.37
C SER A 353 -2.24 43.86 -90.11
N LYS A 354 -1.77 45.11 -89.99
CA LYS A 354 -1.08 45.62 -88.78
C LYS A 354 -2.02 45.64 -87.58
N ASN A 355 -3.29 46.00 -87.74
CA ASN A 355 -4.27 45.98 -86.67
C ASN A 355 -4.57 44.54 -86.21
N LEU A 356 -4.68 43.58 -87.14
CA LEU A 356 -4.83 42.16 -86.81
C LEU A 356 -3.61 41.62 -86.06
N GLU A 357 -2.41 41.97 -86.49
CA GLU A 357 -1.16 41.60 -85.79
C GLU A 357 -1.12 42.20 -84.38
N ILE A 358 -1.46 43.48 -84.23
CA ILE A 358 -1.57 44.16 -82.94
C ILE A 358 -2.61 43.46 -82.04
N ASP A 359 -3.76 43.05 -82.57
CA ASP A 359 -4.80 42.39 -81.78
C ASP A 359 -4.41 40.96 -81.36
N ILE A 360 -3.66 40.24 -82.19
CA ILE A 360 -3.04 38.96 -81.80
C ILE A 360 -2.02 39.18 -80.69
N LEU A 361 -1.13 40.18 -80.82
CA LEU A 361 -0.14 40.52 -79.80
C LEU A 361 -0.80 40.97 -78.49
N LYS A 362 -1.90 41.73 -78.54
CA LYS A 362 -2.68 42.08 -77.34
C LYS A 362 -3.26 40.84 -76.66
N LYS A 363 -3.82 39.90 -77.44
CA LYS A 363 -4.36 38.65 -76.91
C LYS A 363 -3.27 37.79 -76.26
N ASP A 364 -2.08 37.75 -76.86
CA ASP A 364 -0.93 37.06 -76.28
C ASP A 364 -0.46 37.76 -74.99
N ILE A 365 -0.37 39.09 -74.99
CA ILE A 365 -0.07 39.88 -73.78
C ILE A 365 -1.10 39.63 -72.68
N ASP A 366 -2.39 39.59 -72.98
CA ASP A 366 -3.45 39.34 -72.00
C ASP A 366 -3.39 37.89 -71.47
N SER A 367 -3.04 36.93 -72.33
CA SER A 367 -2.79 35.54 -71.93
C SER A 367 -1.57 35.42 -71.00
N TYR A 368 -0.48 36.15 -71.31
CA TYR A 368 0.71 36.21 -70.44
C TYR A 368 0.41 36.91 -69.12
N LYS A 369 -0.32 38.03 -69.11
CA LYS A 369 -0.76 38.71 -67.88
C LYS A 369 -1.63 37.81 -67.01
N SER A 370 -2.58 37.09 -67.60
CA SER A 370 -3.40 36.13 -66.87
C SER A 370 -2.54 35.02 -66.26
N ARG A 371 -1.56 34.50 -67.01
CA ARG A 371 -0.61 33.50 -66.48
C ARG A 371 0.28 34.06 -65.37
N ILE A 372 0.77 35.29 -65.50
CA ILE A 372 1.56 35.97 -64.47
C ILE A 372 0.73 36.14 -63.20
N ASN A 373 -0.50 36.65 -63.29
CA ASN A 373 -1.39 36.81 -62.13
C ASN A 373 -1.67 35.47 -61.42
N ASN A 374 -1.89 34.40 -62.19
CA ASN A 374 -2.08 33.07 -61.63
C ASN A 374 -0.82 32.55 -60.92
N LEU A 375 0.37 32.79 -61.49
CA LEU A 375 1.64 32.43 -60.88
C LEU A 375 1.94 33.26 -59.62
N GLU A 376 1.63 34.56 -59.63
CA GLU A 376 1.77 35.44 -58.47
C GLU A 376 0.84 35.00 -57.33
N SER A 377 -0.44 34.71 -57.62
CA SER A 377 -1.39 34.20 -56.63
C SER A 377 -0.93 32.85 -56.06
N ARG A 378 -0.40 31.95 -56.91
CA ARG A 378 0.15 30.67 -56.45
C ARG A 378 1.40 30.83 -55.60
N ASN A 379 2.30 31.75 -55.97
CA ASN A 379 3.49 32.06 -55.18
C ASN A 379 3.12 32.67 -53.82
N GLU A 380 2.14 33.57 -53.78
CA GLU A 380 1.65 34.15 -52.53
C GLU A 380 1.04 33.07 -51.61
N ASN A 381 0.25 32.16 -52.18
CA ASN A 381 -0.32 31.03 -51.45
C ASN A 381 0.76 30.07 -50.94
N LEU A 382 1.78 29.76 -51.76
CA LEU A 382 2.92 28.93 -51.33
C LEU A 382 3.72 29.59 -50.21
N ILE A 383 3.91 30.91 -50.24
CA ILE A 383 4.56 31.64 -49.15
C ILE A 383 3.74 31.54 -47.87
N LYS A 384 2.42 31.74 -47.95
CA LYS A 384 1.50 31.58 -46.80
C LYS A 384 1.52 30.16 -46.24
N GLU A 385 1.51 29.15 -47.10
CA GLU A 385 1.57 27.75 -46.68
C GLU A 385 2.93 27.41 -46.06
N LEU A 386 4.03 27.95 -46.58
CA LEU A 386 5.37 27.79 -46.01
C LEU A 386 5.49 28.47 -44.64
N THR A 387 4.94 29.67 -44.46
CA THR A 387 4.98 30.36 -43.17
C THR A 387 4.15 29.61 -42.12
N VAL A 388 2.94 29.16 -42.50
CA VAL A 388 2.09 28.32 -41.64
C VAL A 388 2.75 26.99 -41.31
N SER A 389 3.39 26.34 -42.29
CA SER A 389 4.10 25.08 -42.07
C SER A 389 5.28 25.27 -41.12
N LYS A 390 6.06 26.34 -41.28
CA LYS A 390 7.15 26.68 -40.35
C LYS A 390 6.65 26.96 -38.93
N SER A 391 5.58 27.74 -38.77
CA SER A 391 4.99 27.98 -37.44
C SER A 391 4.44 26.71 -36.82
N ASN A 392 3.81 25.83 -37.61
CA ASN A 392 3.30 24.54 -37.13
C ASN A 392 4.43 23.62 -36.64
N ILE A 393 5.58 23.61 -37.32
CA ILE A 393 6.76 22.85 -36.87
C ILE A 393 7.24 23.37 -35.51
N GLU A 394 7.31 24.68 -35.33
CA GLU A 394 7.75 25.30 -34.08
C GLU A 394 6.75 25.05 -32.93
N ILE A 395 5.44 25.18 -33.21
CA ILE A 395 4.37 24.84 -32.26
C ILE A 395 4.43 23.36 -31.87
N ASN A 396 4.61 22.45 -32.83
CA ASN A 396 4.72 21.01 -32.56
C ASN A 396 5.94 20.68 -31.71
N LYS A 397 7.07 21.35 -31.93
CA LYS A 397 8.26 21.20 -31.10
C LYS A 397 7.98 21.61 -29.65
N ILE A 398 7.40 22.79 -29.45
CA ILE A 398 7.03 23.30 -28.12
C ILE A 398 6.00 22.38 -27.45
N ASN A 399 5.00 21.90 -28.19
CA ASN A 399 4.02 20.95 -27.66
C ASN A 399 4.66 19.63 -27.24
N ASN A 400 5.63 19.13 -28.01
CA ASN A 400 6.34 17.90 -27.66
C ASN A 400 7.17 18.09 -26.37
N GLU A 401 7.90 19.20 -26.25
CA GLU A 401 8.66 19.54 -25.04
C GLU A 401 7.74 19.70 -23.81
N ASN A 402 6.60 20.37 -23.97
CA ASN A 402 5.59 20.49 -22.92
C ASN A 402 5.00 19.14 -22.52
N ASN A 403 4.70 18.26 -23.49
CA ASN A 403 4.19 16.92 -23.22
C ASN A 403 5.20 16.05 -22.48
N GLU A 404 6.49 16.13 -22.82
CA GLU A 404 7.53 15.45 -22.05
C GLU A 404 7.61 15.98 -20.62
N LYS A 405 7.54 17.31 -20.45
CA LYS A 405 7.55 17.92 -19.11
C LYS A 405 6.32 17.54 -18.29
N ILE A 406 5.14 17.49 -18.90
CA ILE A 406 3.90 17.01 -18.27
C ILE A 406 4.08 15.57 -17.80
N LYS A 407 4.59 14.67 -18.64
CA LYS A 407 4.84 13.27 -18.25
C LYS A 407 5.81 13.14 -17.09
N VAL A 408 6.87 13.95 -17.06
CA VAL A 408 7.82 13.97 -15.93
C VAL A 408 7.13 14.44 -14.65
N LEU A 409 6.34 15.52 -14.72
CA LEU A 409 5.60 16.04 -13.57
C LEU A 409 4.51 15.07 -13.09
N GLU A 410 3.83 14.37 -13.99
CA GLU A 410 2.85 13.32 -13.66
C GLU A 410 3.53 12.16 -12.93
N ASN A 411 4.68 11.69 -13.43
CA ASN A 411 5.46 10.65 -12.78
C ASN A 411 5.97 11.07 -11.39
N GLU A 412 6.48 12.30 -11.28
CA GLU A 412 6.91 12.86 -9.99
C GLU A 412 5.74 12.94 -9.01
N ASN A 413 4.59 13.44 -9.44
CA ASN A 413 3.38 13.48 -8.61
C ASN A 413 2.91 12.09 -8.18
N LEU A 414 2.99 11.07 -9.05
CA LEU A 414 2.67 9.69 -8.68
C LEU A 414 3.60 9.17 -7.59
N ILE A 415 4.91 9.40 -7.70
CA ILE A 415 5.89 9.01 -6.69
C ILE A 415 5.65 9.75 -5.38
N LEU A 416 5.39 11.06 -5.45
CA LEU A 416 5.09 11.89 -4.28
C LEU A 416 3.81 11.44 -3.58
N LEU A 417 2.76 11.09 -4.32
CA LEU A 417 1.53 10.53 -3.77
C LEU A 417 1.77 9.18 -3.09
N GLY A 418 2.57 8.30 -3.70
CA GLY A 418 2.98 7.03 -3.09
C GLY A 418 3.72 7.23 -1.77
N ARG A 419 4.72 8.12 -1.75
CA ARG A 419 5.45 8.47 -0.52
C ARG A 419 4.53 9.08 0.55
N LEU A 420 3.66 10.01 0.17
CA LEU A 420 2.71 10.64 1.09
C LEU A 420 1.75 9.62 1.70
N ASN A 421 1.29 8.64 0.91
CA ASN A 421 0.42 7.58 1.42
C ASN A 421 1.16 6.63 2.37
N ASN A 422 2.43 6.31 2.08
CA ASN A 422 3.27 5.53 2.98
C ASN A 422 3.51 6.26 4.31
N GLU A 423 3.86 7.55 4.27
CA GLU A 423 4.01 8.37 5.48
C GLU A 423 2.72 8.47 6.29
N ARG A 424 1.56 8.60 5.62
CA ARG A 424 0.25 8.55 6.30
C ARG A 424 0.02 7.21 7.00
N LYS A 425 0.31 6.08 6.34
CA LYS A 425 0.17 4.75 6.93
C LYS A 425 1.11 4.57 8.13
N ASN A 426 2.34 5.05 8.04
CA ASN A 426 3.30 5.04 9.15
C ASN A 426 2.79 5.88 10.34
N PHE A 427 2.25 7.06 10.06
CA PHE A 427 1.68 7.93 11.07
C PHE A 427 0.45 7.29 11.74
N ASP A 428 -0.46 6.68 10.97
CA ASP A 428 -1.61 5.96 11.49
C ASP A 428 -1.21 4.76 12.36
N ASN A 429 -0.15 4.04 11.98
CA ASN A 429 0.39 2.95 12.78
C ASN A 429 0.99 3.48 14.10
N SER A 430 1.71 4.59 14.07
CA SER A 430 2.25 5.25 15.26
C SER A 430 1.13 5.76 16.18
N ILE A 431 0.08 6.37 15.63
CA ILE A 431 -1.13 6.76 16.37
C ILE A 431 -1.75 5.54 17.06
N LYS A 432 -1.95 4.42 16.33
CA LYS A 432 -2.51 3.20 16.92
C LYS A 432 -1.64 2.66 18.06
N LYS A 433 -0.31 2.66 17.92
CA LYS A 433 0.62 2.24 18.98
C LYS A 433 0.51 3.15 20.20
N ASN A 434 0.50 4.46 20.00
CA ASN A 434 0.37 5.44 21.08
C ASN A 434 -0.98 5.34 21.79
N ASN A 435 -2.09 5.16 21.05
CA ASN A 435 -3.41 4.97 21.64
C ASN A 435 -3.46 3.71 22.52
N LYS A 436 -2.91 2.58 22.05
CA LYS A 436 -2.79 1.37 22.89
C LYS A 436 -1.97 1.64 24.16
N LYS A 437 -0.90 2.44 24.06
CA LYS A 437 -0.10 2.81 25.24
C LYS A 437 -0.89 3.70 26.20
N ILE A 438 -1.63 4.68 25.68
CA ILE A 438 -2.53 5.53 26.47
C ILE A 438 -3.57 4.67 27.19
N ASP A 439 -4.20 3.72 26.51
CA ASP A 439 -5.19 2.83 27.11
C ASP A 439 -4.58 1.99 28.24
N SER A 440 -3.38 1.44 28.06
CA SER A 440 -2.67 0.69 29.10
C SER A 440 -2.35 1.54 30.34
N LEU A 441 -1.87 2.77 30.12
CA LEU A 441 -1.56 3.70 31.21
C LEU A 441 -2.83 4.15 31.94
N ASN A 442 -3.94 4.35 31.21
CA ASN A 442 -5.23 4.68 31.82
C ASN A 442 -5.77 3.53 32.68
N MET A 443 -5.58 2.27 32.26
CA MET A 443 -5.93 1.11 33.09
C MET A 443 -5.10 1.07 34.38
N GLU A 444 -3.79 1.31 34.28
CA GLU A 444 -2.89 1.37 35.44
C GLU A 444 -3.26 2.51 36.40
N ILE A 445 -3.52 3.72 35.87
CA ILE A 445 -3.98 4.88 36.66
C ILE A 445 -5.29 4.55 37.38
N ASN A 446 -6.23 3.86 36.72
CA ASN A 446 -7.47 3.45 37.36
C ASN A 446 -7.25 2.43 38.49
N SER A 447 -6.34 1.47 38.28
CA SER A 447 -5.95 0.51 39.33
C SER A 447 -5.36 1.22 40.54
N LEU A 448 -4.37 2.10 40.33
CA LEU A 448 -3.73 2.90 41.38
C LEU A 448 -4.73 3.81 42.09
N ASN A 449 -5.66 4.43 41.36
CA ASN A 449 -6.71 5.24 41.96
C ASN A 449 -7.64 4.42 42.85
N ASN A 450 -7.97 3.19 42.46
CA ASN A 450 -8.75 2.27 43.29
C ASN A 450 -7.99 1.84 44.55
N GLU A 451 -6.69 1.58 44.41
CA GLU A 451 -5.82 1.29 45.55
C GLU A 451 -5.72 2.47 46.52
N ILE A 452 -5.51 3.69 46.01
CA ILE A 452 -5.52 4.91 46.81
C ILE A 452 -6.86 5.10 47.52
N LYS A 453 -7.99 4.85 46.85
CA LYS A 453 -9.32 4.89 47.49
C LYS A 453 -9.42 3.88 48.62
N HIS A 454 -8.93 2.65 48.40
CA HIS A 454 -8.93 1.60 49.40
C HIS A 454 -8.04 1.97 50.61
N LEU A 455 -6.83 2.47 50.37
CA LEU A 455 -5.91 2.94 51.40
C LEU A 455 -6.49 4.12 52.17
N LYS A 456 -7.13 5.09 51.50
CA LYS A 456 -7.83 6.21 52.15
C LYS A 456 -8.98 5.73 53.03
N LYS A 457 -9.75 4.75 52.57
CA LYS A 457 -10.83 4.15 53.37
C LYS A 457 -10.28 3.50 54.64
N ARG A 458 -9.24 2.67 54.49
CA ARG A 458 -8.58 2.00 55.62
C ARG A 458 -7.91 2.99 56.58
N TYR A 459 -7.32 4.06 56.06
CA TYR A 459 -6.79 5.14 56.88
C TYR A 459 -7.89 5.79 57.71
N ASN A 460 -9.03 6.12 57.10
CA ASN A 460 -10.18 6.69 57.80
C ASN A 460 -10.74 5.75 58.88
N GLU A 461 -10.78 4.45 58.63
CA GLU A 461 -11.16 3.42 59.62
C GLU A 461 -10.20 3.36 60.83
N THR A 462 -9.01 3.95 60.74
CA THR A 462 -8.00 3.94 61.81
C THR A 462 -7.72 5.33 62.43
N ILE A 463 -8.50 6.36 62.06
CA ILE A 463 -8.29 7.73 62.53
C ILE A 463 -8.49 7.86 64.05
N ASP A 464 -9.40 7.07 64.61
CA ASP A 464 -9.76 7.07 66.03
C ASP A 464 -8.75 6.34 66.93
N TYR A 465 -7.72 5.70 66.36
CA TYR A 465 -6.73 4.92 67.11
C TYR A 465 -6.03 5.74 68.21
N ASP A 466 -5.64 6.98 67.92
CA ASP A 466 -4.98 7.85 68.92
C ASP A 466 -5.92 8.27 70.04
N GLU A 467 -7.22 8.40 69.77
CA GLU A 467 -8.24 8.68 70.78
C GLU A 467 -8.50 7.46 71.65
N ILE A 468 -8.73 6.29 71.04
CA ILE A 468 -8.90 5.02 71.75
C ILE A 468 -7.67 4.69 72.59
N LYS A 469 -6.46 4.92 72.07
CA LYS A 469 -5.21 4.73 72.81
C LYS A 469 -5.14 5.64 74.03
N LYS A 470 -5.50 6.92 73.91
CA LYS A 470 -5.56 7.86 75.04
C LYS A 470 -6.61 7.44 76.06
N GLU A 471 -7.79 7.01 75.61
CA GLU A 471 -8.84 6.52 76.50
C GLU A 471 -8.41 5.27 77.26
N LEU A 472 -7.78 4.31 76.58
CA LEU A 472 -7.19 3.12 77.20
C LEU A 472 -6.06 3.46 78.17
N GLU A 473 -5.23 4.45 77.86
CA GLU A 473 -4.15 4.90 78.74
C GLU A 473 -4.70 5.59 80.00
N ILE A 474 -5.77 6.38 79.86
CA ILE A 474 -6.52 6.93 80.99
C ILE A 474 -7.19 5.83 81.82
N ILE A 475 -7.82 4.83 81.18
CA ILE A 475 -8.42 3.68 81.87
C ILE A 475 -7.34 2.91 82.62
N LYS A 476 -6.18 2.69 82.00
CA LYS A 476 -5.04 2.03 82.63
C LYS A 476 -4.50 2.84 83.82
N GLU A 477 -4.41 4.16 83.72
CA GLU A 477 -4.05 5.03 84.85
C GLU A 477 -5.08 4.98 85.97
N ILE A 478 -6.37 4.84 85.67
CA ILE A 478 -7.42 4.71 86.70
C ILE A 478 -7.37 3.33 87.35
N GLU A 479 -7.28 2.26 86.56
CA GLU A 479 -7.34 0.87 87.02
C GLU A 479 -6.06 0.40 87.71
N PHE A 480 -4.89 0.90 87.27
CA PHE A 480 -3.59 0.54 87.83
C PHE A 480 -2.91 1.67 88.61
N GLY A 481 -3.37 2.92 88.49
CA GLY A 481 -2.89 4.02 89.33
C GLY A 481 -3.43 3.96 90.76
N GLU A 482 -4.65 3.43 90.96
CA GLU A 482 -5.16 3.14 92.32
C GLU A 482 -4.41 1.97 92.98
N LEU A 483 -3.78 1.07 92.21
CA LEU A 483 -3.00 -0.05 92.75
C LEU A 483 -1.56 0.31 93.16
N ASN A 484 -1.06 1.49 92.78
CA ASN A 484 0.22 2.03 93.28
C ASN A 484 0.03 2.94 94.51
N MET A 485 -1.20 3.10 94.99
CA MET A 485 -1.54 3.87 96.19
C MET A 485 -1.92 2.96 97.34
N ASN A 486 -0.98 2.09 97.73
CA ASN A 486 -1.03 1.44 99.02
C ASN A 486 0.34 1.60 99.69
N ASP A 487 0.61 2.80 100.18
CA ASP A 487 0.53 3.09 101.62
C ASP A 487 0.96 4.53 101.89
N ASN A 488 0.07 5.23 102.62
CA ASN A 488 0.23 6.48 103.35
C ASN A 488 -0.28 7.79 102.73
N ASP A 489 -1.11 8.41 103.57
CA ASP A 489 -1.53 9.80 103.67
C ASP A 489 -2.83 10.22 102.93
N GLU A 490 -3.89 10.32 103.75
CA GLU A 490 -5.10 11.08 103.48
C GLU A 490 -4.74 12.55 103.24
N ASP A 491 -4.71 12.98 101.97
CA ASP A 491 -4.61 14.40 101.61
C ASP A 491 -5.70 14.81 100.61
N GLU A 492 -6.26 16.01 100.83
CA GLU A 492 -7.31 16.70 100.04
C GLU A 492 -7.04 16.78 98.52
N ASN A 493 -5.83 16.44 98.09
CA ASN A 493 -5.36 16.43 96.70
C ASN A 493 -5.99 15.31 95.84
N THR A 494 -6.55 14.26 96.45
CA THR A 494 -7.22 13.16 95.73
C THR A 494 -8.57 13.54 95.12
N LYS A 495 -9.30 14.51 95.71
CA LYS A 495 -10.58 15.01 95.15
C LYS A 495 -10.37 15.92 93.94
N ASP A 496 -9.32 16.72 93.95
CA ASP A 496 -8.98 17.61 92.83
C ASP A 496 -8.37 16.85 91.66
N ASN A 497 -7.61 15.78 91.93
CA ASN A 497 -7.15 14.89 90.86
C ASN A 497 -8.31 14.09 90.24
N LYS A 498 -9.26 13.59 91.05
CA LYS A 498 -10.51 12.95 90.54
C LYS A 498 -11.37 13.94 89.73
N LYS A 499 -11.53 15.20 90.16
CA LYS A 499 -12.24 16.24 89.37
C LYS A 499 -11.50 16.59 88.08
N SER A 500 -10.17 16.65 88.09
CA SER A 500 -9.34 16.91 86.90
C SER A 500 -9.47 15.80 85.86
N ILE A 501 -9.45 14.54 86.30
CA ILE A 501 -9.62 13.34 85.46
C ILE A 501 -11.05 13.27 84.89
N ILE A 502 -12.08 13.53 85.71
CA ILE A 502 -13.49 13.58 85.25
C ILE A 502 -13.71 14.74 84.25
N LYS A 503 -13.05 15.88 84.45
CA LYS A 503 -13.12 17.02 83.52
C LYS A 503 -12.44 16.68 82.19
N LYS A 504 -11.32 15.94 82.19
CA LYS A 504 -10.66 15.39 80.99
C LYS A 504 -11.54 14.37 80.24
N LEU A 505 -12.24 13.48 80.95
CA LEU A 505 -13.25 12.59 80.34
C LEU A 505 -14.40 13.36 79.67
N SER A 506 -14.89 14.42 80.32
CA SER A 506 -15.99 15.24 79.79
C SER A 506 -15.60 16.07 78.56
N SER A 507 -14.32 16.42 78.41
CA SER A 507 -13.80 17.07 77.21
C SER A 507 -13.59 16.08 76.06
N SER A 508 -13.10 14.86 76.35
CA SER A 508 -12.87 13.83 75.32
C SER A 508 -14.19 13.34 74.70
N SER A 509 -15.23 13.14 75.53
CA SER A 509 -16.57 12.72 75.08
C SER A 509 -17.36 13.81 74.31
N ARG A 510 -16.95 15.08 74.38
CA ARG A 510 -17.57 16.17 73.60
C ARG A 510 -17.01 16.28 72.18
N THR A 511 -15.79 15.81 71.94
CA THR A 511 -15.16 15.82 70.61
C THR A 511 -15.75 14.73 69.70
N THR A 512 -16.07 13.55 70.24
CA THR A 512 -16.71 12.44 69.51
C THR A 512 -18.13 12.76 69.03
N LYS A 513 -18.88 13.62 69.72
CA LYS A 513 -20.20 14.09 69.26
C LYS A 513 -20.17 15.16 68.16
N LYS A 514 -19.00 15.68 67.80
CA LYS A 514 -18.85 16.77 66.81
C LYS A 514 -18.41 16.28 65.43
N ILE A 515 -18.23 14.98 65.24
CA ILE A 515 -17.70 14.35 64.00
C ILE A 515 -18.67 13.29 63.42
N ILE A 516 -19.97 13.34 63.78
CA ILE A 516 -21.03 12.61 63.05
C ILE A 516 -21.67 13.53 62.02
#